data_AF-A0AA37S7J6-F1
#
_entry.id   AF-A0AA37S7J6-F1
#
_cell.length_a   1.000
_cell.length_b   1.000
_cell.length_c   1.000
_cell.angle_alpha   90.00
_cell.angle_beta   90.00
_cell.angle_gamma   90.00
#
_symmetry.space_group_name_H-M   'P 1'
#
loop_
_entity.id
_entity.type
_entity.pdbx_description
1 polymer ?
#
loop_
_entity_poly.entity_id
_entity_poly.type
_entity_poly.pdbx_seq_one_letter_code
_entity_poly.pdbx_strand_id
1 'polypeptide(L)'
;MAANNLRLIVNDMFENQFDIEEAKSLMYRTLLRKEKEPGQLDITKIGVISGFVDLNGELEVIVKFIDKIEQFTKSELYAKTTLLIEEEDND
;
A
#
# COMPACT_ATOMS: atom_id res chain seq x y z
N MET A 1 -32.00 -15.27 -2.76
CA MET A 1 -31.03 -14.68 -3.70
C MET A 1 -30.23 -13.51 -3.12
N ALA A 2 -30.76 -12.68 -2.22
CA ALA A 2 -30.02 -11.53 -1.66
C ALA A 2 -28.80 -11.88 -0.77
N ALA A 3 -28.86 -12.99 -0.02
CA ALA A 3 -27.82 -13.35 0.96
C ALA A 3 -26.45 -13.70 0.33
N ASN A 4 -26.43 -14.30 -0.87
CA ASN A 4 -25.18 -14.63 -1.56
C ASN A 4 -24.47 -13.38 -2.09
N ASN A 5 -25.21 -12.37 -2.56
CA ASN A 5 -24.63 -11.13 -3.06
C ASN A 5 -24.02 -10.31 -1.92
N LEU A 6 -24.66 -10.28 -0.75
CA LEU A 6 -24.11 -9.59 0.42
C LEU A 6 -22.78 -10.25 0.88
N ARG A 7 -22.71 -11.58 0.88
CA ARG A 7 -21.51 -12.32 1.29
C ARG A 7 -20.33 -12.12 0.34
N LEU A 8 -20.58 -12.03 -0.97
CA LEU A 8 -19.52 -11.74 -1.95
C LEU A 8 -18.98 -10.32 -1.77
N ILE A 9 -19.87 -9.32 -1.65
CA ILE A 9 -19.49 -7.92 -1.46
C ILE A 9 -18.65 -7.74 -0.19
N VAL A 10 -19.06 -8.39 0.91
CA VAL A 10 -18.35 -8.31 2.18
C VAL A 10 -16.96 -8.95 2.11
N ASN A 11 -16.81 -10.09 1.43
CA ASN A 11 -15.50 -10.71 1.24
C ASN A 11 -14.56 -9.84 0.40
N ASP A 12 -15.04 -9.29 -0.72
CA ASP A 12 -14.23 -8.39 -1.57
C ASP A 12 -13.84 -7.11 -0.81
N MET A 13 -14.68 -6.62 0.09
CA MET A 13 -14.35 -5.47 0.95
C MET A 13 -13.21 -5.78 1.91
N PHE A 14 -13.17 -6.98 2.50
CA PHE A 14 -12.10 -7.38 3.42
C PHE A 14 -10.80 -7.80 2.70
N GLU A 15 -10.87 -8.39 1.50
CA GLU A 15 -9.67 -8.68 0.70
C GLU A 15 -8.94 -7.39 0.25
N ASN A 16 -9.71 -6.30 0.08
CA ASN A 16 -9.21 -5.00 -0.33
C ASN A 16 -8.76 -4.08 0.82
N GLN A 17 -8.73 -4.57 2.06
CA GLN A 17 -8.23 -3.84 3.23
C GLN A 17 -6.98 -4.49 3.80
N PHE A 18 -6.15 -3.69 4.45
CA PHE A 18 -5.06 -4.21 5.27
C PHE A 18 -5.61 -4.82 6.55
N ASP A 19 -5.06 -5.95 6.98
CA ASP A 19 -5.09 -6.32 8.39
C ASP A 19 -3.86 -5.75 9.14
N ILE A 20 -3.88 -5.84 10.47
CA ILE A 20 -2.80 -5.29 11.32
C ILE A 20 -1.46 -5.99 11.06
N GLU A 21 -1.46 -7.30 10.83
CA GLU A 21 -0.21 -8.06 10.64
C GLU A 21 0.40 -7.78 9.27
N GLU A 22 -0.44 -7.64 8.24
CA GLU A 22 -0.05 -7.16 6.92
C GLU A 22 0.55 -5.75 7.00
N ALA A 23 -0.14 -4.79 7.64
CA ALA A 23 0.35 -3.43 7.79
C ALA A 23 1.69 -3.36 8.56
N LYS A 24 1.85 -4.17 9.62
CA LYS A 24 3.13 -4.31 10.33
C LYS A 24 4.24 -4.87 9.44
N SER A 25 3.96 -5.89 8.64
CA SER A 25 4.96 -6.51 7.74
C SER A 25 5.50 -5.54 6.68
N LEU A 26 4.70 -4.52 6.36
CA LEU A 26 5.04 -3.48 5.38
C LEU A 26 5.86 -2.34 5.97
N MET A 27 6.00 -2.25 7.29
CA MET A 27 6.78 -1.20 7.95
C MET A 27 8.22 -1.17 7.43
N TYR A 28 8.70 0.04 7.17
CA TYR A 28 10.03 0.33 6.65
C TYR A 28 10.32 -0.22 5.24
N ARG A 29 9.32 -0.78 4.55
CA ARG A 29 9.49 -1.16 3.14
C ARG A 29 9.58 0.09 2.28
N THR A 30 10.54 0.07 1.35
CA THR A 30 10.72 1.10 0.33
C THR A 30 9.79 0.83 -0.84
N LEU A 31 9.26 1.88 -1.42
CA LEU A 31 8.39 1.82 -2.59
C LEU A 31 8.71 2.93 -3.59
N LEU A 32 8.26 2.73 -4.82
CA LEU A 32 8.31 3.71 -5.89
C LEU A 32 6.90 4.06 -6.34
N ARG A 33 6.62 5.35 -6.55
CA ARG A 33 5.40 5.77 -7.26
C ARG A 33 5.42 5.32 -8.71
N LYS A 34 4.29 4.81 -9.18
CA LYS A 34 4.01 4.53 -10.58
C LYS A 34 3.69 5.85 -11.30
N GLU A 35 4.33 6.07 -12.43
CA GLU A 35 4.03 7.22 -13.29
C GLU A 35 2.98 6.89 -14.34
N LYS A 36 2.36 7.96 -14.87
CA LYS A 36 1.64 7.89 -16.15
C LYS A 36 2.57 7.98 -17.35
N GLU A 37 3.72 8.64 -17.23
CA GLU A 37 4.67 8.83 -18.34
C GLU A 37 6.01 8.14 -18.05
N PRO A 38 6.50 7.27 -18.96
CA PRO A 38 7.76 6.56 -18.75
C PRO A 38 8.98 7.47 -19.03
N GLY A 39 9.97 7.45 -18.12
CA GLY A 39 11.33 7.90 -18.42
C GLY A 39 11.94 8.96 -17.50
N GLN A 40 11.19 9.52 -16.54
CA GLN A 40 11.77 10.50 -15.61
C GLN A 40 12.19 9.80 -14.31
N LEU A 41 13.48 9.57 -14.09
CA LEU A 41 13.96 9.17 -12.77
C LEU A 41 13.95 10.40 -11.86
N ASP A 42 13.07 10.40 -10.85
CA ASP A 42 13.01 11.45 -9.84
C ASP A 42 13.03 10.83 -8.45
N ILE A 43 13.96 11.29 -7.62
CA ILE A 43 14.14 10.86 -6.23
C ILE A 43 12.89 11.13 -5.38
N THR A 44 12.06 12.10 -5.76
CA THR A 44 10.80 12.40 -5.07
C THR A 44 9.78 11.26 -5.11
N LYS A 45 10.00 10.26 -5.98
CA LYS A 45 9.12 9.09 -6.13
C LYS A 45 9.41 7.98 -5.13
N ILE A 46 10.58 8.02 -4.48
CA ILE A 46 10.97 7.04 -3.48
C ILE A 46 10.25 7.38 -2.17
N GLY A 47 9.49 6.41 -1.68
CA GLY A 47 8.79 6.50 -0.41
C GLY A 47 9.17 5.34 0.50
N VAL A 48 8.99 5.55 1.81
CA VAL A 48 9.13 4.51 2.82
C VAL A 48 7.84 4.44 3.63
N ILE A 49 7.32 3.24 3.84
CA ILE A 49 6.21 3.01 4.76
C ILE A 49 6.71 3.27 6.18
N SER A 50 6.16 4.30 6.81
CA SER A 50 6.66 4.85 8.09
C SER A 50 5.67 4.67 9.25
N GLY A 51 4.48 4.17 8.98
CA GLY A 51 3.44 3.91 9.95
C GLY A 51 2.18 3.39 9.28
N PHE A 52 1.16 3.12 10.09
CA PHE A 52 -0.20 2.88 9.63
C PHE A 52 -1.16 3.49 10.65
N VAL A 53 -2.38 3.78 10.20
CA VAL A 53 -3.43 4.38 11.02
C VAL A 53 -4.75 3.67 10.72
N ASP A 54 -5.58 3.51 11.75
CA ASP A 54 -6.98 3.09 11.59
C ASP A 54 -7.85 4.35 11.55
N LEU A 55 -8.51 4.57 10.42
CA LEU A 55 -9.48 5.65 10.25
C LEU A 55 -10.83 5.05 9.88
N ASN A 56 -11.82 5.23 10.75
CA ASN A 56 -13.18 4.73 10.56
C ASN A 56 -13.27 3.21 10.32
N GLY A 57 -12.36 2.41 10.88
CA GLY A 57 -12.35 0.96 10.71
C GLY A 57 -11.69 0.50 9.42
N GLU A 58 -10.97 1.38 8.72
CA GLU A 58 -10.12 1.05 7.58
C GLU A 58 -8.66 1.36 7.94
N LEU A 59 -7.81 0.35 7.82
CA LEU A 59 -6.37 0.50 8.02
C LEU A 59 -5.72 1.07 6.76
N GLU A 60 -5.00 2.16 6.93
CA GLU A 60 -4.23 2.84 5.89
C GLU A 60 -2.76 2.89 6.26
N VAL A 61 -1.87 2.73 5.28
CA VAL A 61 -0.42 2.87 5.49
C VAL A 61 0.01 4.32 5.24
N ILE A 62 0.92 4.80 6.07
CA ILE A 62 1.53 6.13 5.97
C ILE A 62 2.86 6.00 5.24
N VAL A 63 2.97 6.64 4.09
CA VAL A 63 4.18 6.66 3.28
C VAL A 63 4.82 8.02 3.35
N LYS A 64 6.09 8.06 3.76
CA LYS A 64 6.92 9.26 3.72
C LYS A 64 7.72 9.29 2.42
N PHE A 65 7.40 10.26 1.57
CA PHE A 65 8.22 10.66 0.43
C PHE A 65 9.16 11.80 0.84
N ILE A 66 10.06 12.20 -0.05
CA ILE A 66 11.03 13.27 0.24
C ILE A 66 10.34 14.63 0.47
N ASP A 67 9.25 14.88 -0.25
CA ASP A 67 8.55 16.16 -0.34
C ASP A 67 7.27 16.20 0.50
N LYS A 68 6.71 15.03 0.85
CA LYS A 68 5.43 14.93 1.57
C LYS A 68 5.21 13.59 2.24
N ILE A 69 4.20 13.57 3.09
CA ILE A 69 3.64 12.36 3.70
C ILE A 69 2.26 12.15 3.10
N GLU A 70 1.97 10.92 2.69
CA GLU A 70 0.68 10.50 2.16
C GLU A 70 0.18 9.24 2.88
N GLN A 71 -1.13 9.04 2.81
CA GLN A 71 -1.81 7.86 3.33
C GLN A 71 -2.41 7.08 2.17
N PHE A 72 -2.41 5.76 2.26
CA PHE A 72 -2.95 4.89 1.23
C PHE A 72 -3.76 3.76 1.86
N THR A 73 -4.97 3.54 1.31
CA THR A 73 -5.63 2.25 1.46
C THR A 73 -4.86 1.17 0.71
N LYS A 74 -5.16 -0.10 0.98
CA LYS A 74 -4.49 -1.23 0.31
C LYS A 74 -4.62 -1.17 -1.21
N SER A 75 -5.84 -0.94 -1.71
CA SER A 75 -6.11 -0.82 -3.13
C SER A 75 -5.31 0.33 -3.77
N GLU A 76 -5.23 1.49 -3.11
CA GLU A 76 -4.49 2.63 -3.62
C GLU A 76 -2.98 2.41 -3.62
N LEU A 77 -2.44 1.78 -2.58
CA LEU A 77 -1.01 1.48 -2.48
C LEU A 77 -0.57 0.64 -3.68
N TYR A 78 -1.25 -0.49 -3.94
CA TYR A 78 -0.89 -1.38 -5.05
C TYR A 78 -1.18 -0.78 -6.43
N ALA A 79 -2.21 0.07 -6.55
CA ALA A 79 -2.52 0.75 -7.80
C ALA A 79 -1.47 1.81 -8.15
N LYS A 80 -1.01 2.59 -7.16
CA LYS A 80 -0.17 3.79 -7.37
C LYS A 80 1.30 3.57 -7.12
N THR A 81 1.70 2.45 -6.51
CA THR A 81 3.10 2.20 -6.13
C THR A 81 3.57 0.79 -6.48
N THR A 82 4.90 0.62 -6.48
CA THR A 82 5.58 -0.67 -6.58
C THR A 82 6.48 -0.81 -5.35
N LEU A 83 6.28 -1.88 -4.56
CA LEU A 83 7.16 -2.23 -3.44
C LEU A 83 8.51 -2.70 -3.99
N LEU A 84 9.59 -2.19 -3.40
CA LEU A 84 10.94 -2.67 -3.69
C LEU A 84 11.25 -3.82 -2.75
N ILE A 85 11.53 -4.98 -3.33
CA ILE A 85 11.96 -6.17 -2.60
C ILE A 85 13.47 -6.24 -2.77
N GLU A 86 14.18 -6.31 -1.66
CA GLU A 86 15.62 -6.64 -1.68
C GLU A 86 15.71 -8.14 -2.00
N GLU A 87 16.35 -8.48 -3.13
CA GLU A 87 16.75 -9.86 -3.37
C GLU A 87 17.91 -10.15 -2.41
N GLU A 88 17.74 -11.12 -1.51
CA GLU A 88 18.87 -11.66 -0.75
C GLU A 88 19.79 -12.34 -1.77
N ASP A 89 20.95 -11.72 -2.04
CA ASP A 89 22.05 -12.37 -2.75
C ASP A 89 22.41 -13.63 -1.94
N ASN A 90 22.06 -14.80 -2.47
CA ASN A 90 22.48 -16.08 -1.90
C ASN A 90 23.98 -16.25 -2.20
N ASP A 91 24.84 -15.80 -1.29
CA ASP A 91 26.27 -16.11 -1.24
C ASP A 91 26.53 -17.61 -0.99
#